data_AF-A0A947C558-F1
#
_entry.id   AF-A0A947C558-F1
#
_cell.length_a   1.000
_cell.length_b   1.000
_cell.length_c   1.000
_cell.angle_alpha   90.00
_cell.angle_beta   90.00
_cell.angle_gamma   90.00
#
_symmetry.space_group_name_H-M   'P 1'
#
loop_
_entity.id
_entity.type
_entity.pdbx_description
1 polymer ?
#
loop_
_entity_poly.entity_id
_entity_poly.type
_entity_poly.pdbx_seq_one_letter_code
_entity_poly.pdbx_strand_id
1 'polypeptide(L)'
;MKAIVIAMFVVGALVAGAFIAGVNPVAAEGPPKKAQWQYQCFEAGGVAQVTERSNKMGEQGWELVTSAGSIKGSTLWCFKRPLWKPKR
;
A
#
# COMPACT_ATOMS: atom_id res chain seq x y z
N MET A 1 22.88 16.07 -36.40
CA MET A 1 21.52 16.14 -35.81
C MET A 1 21.26 15.04 -34.78
N LYS A 2 21.37 13.74 -35.11
CA LYS A 2 21.09 12.64 -34.17
C LYS A 2 21.89 12.69 -32.85
N ALA A 3 23.19 12.99 -32.93
CA ALA A 3 24.05 13.09 -31.74
C ALA A 3 23.69 14.25 -30.79
N ILE A 4 23.17 15.36 -31.34
CA ILE A 4 22.78 16.54 -30.56
C ILE A 4 21.49 16.24 -29.77
N VAL A 5 20.54 15.54 -30.41
CA VAL A 5 19.30 15.11 -29.75
C VAL A 5 19.60 14.12 -28.62
N ILE A 6 20.49 13.16 -28.85
CA ILE A 6 20.90 12.19 -27.82
C ILE A 6 21.57 12.90 -26.63
N ALA A 7 22.47 13.84 -26.89
CA ALA A 7 23.12 14.61 -25.84
C ALA A 7 22.13 15.41 -24.99
N MET A 8 21.12 16.03 -25.61
CA MET A 8 20.06 16.75 -24.88
C MET A 8 19.23 15.83 -23.98
N PHE A 9 18.91 14.62 -24.44
CA PHE A 9 18.19 13.64 -23.63
C PHE A 9 18.99 13.18 -22.41
N VAL A 10 20.29 12.92 -22.59
CA VAL A 10 21.16 12.47 -21.49
C VAL A 10 21.34 13.57 -20.44
N VAL A 11 21.54 14.82 -20.87
CA VAL A 11 21.65 15.97 -19.96
C VAL A 11 20.34 16.20 -19.22
N GLY A 12 19.20 16.14 -19.92
CA GLY A 12 17.88 16.28 -19.31
C GLY A 12 17.59 15.21 -18.25
N ALA A 13 17.96 13.96 -18.51
CA ALA A 13 17.79 12.85 -17.57
C ALA A 13 18.68 12.99 -16.33
N LEU A 14 19.92 13.43 -16.49
CA LEU A 14 20.86 13.69 -15.38
C LEU A 14 20.38 14.84 -14.48
N VAL A 15 19.90 15.92 -15.08
CA VAL A 15 19.39 17.08 -14.35
C VAL A 15 18.10 16.72 -13.62
N ALA A 16 17.16 16.03 -14.27
CA ALA A 16 15.93 15.55 -13.63
C ALA A 16 16.21 14.56 -12.48
N GLY A 17 17.15 13.63 -12.66
CA GLY A 17 17.54 12.67 -11.61
C GLY A 17 18.15 13.37 -10.39
N ALA A 18 18.94 14.42 -10.58
CA ALA A 18 19.52 15.20 -9.49
C ALA A 18 18.46 15.99 -8.69
N PHE A 19 17.41 16.50 -9.34
CA PHE A 19 16.30 17.16 -8.66
C PHE A 19 15.42 16.19 -7.85
N ILE A 20 15.25 14.95 -8.32
CA ILE A 20 14.42 13.94 -7.64
C ILE A 20 15.18 13.31 -6.46
N ALA A 21 16.52 13.24 -6.51
CA ALA A 21 17.32 12.74 -5.38
C ALA A 21 17.29 13.66 -4.15
N GLY A 22 16.93 14.94 -4.32
CA GLY A 22 16.80 15.92 -3.25
C GLY A 22 15.43 15.99 -2.58
N VAL A 23 14.41 15.34 -3.14
CA VAL A 23 13.13 15.20 -2.44
C VAL A 23 13.24 14.03 -1.47
N ASN A 24 13.46 14.35 -0.19
CA ASN A 24 13.21 13.38 0.87
C ASN A 24 11.80 12.83 0.65
N PRO A 25 11.60 11.50 0.57
CA PRO A 25 10.25 10.97 0.63
C PRO A 25 9.66 11.54 1.91
N VAL A 26 8.60 12.33 1.79
CA VAL A 26 7.79 12.70 2.96
C VAL A 26 7.18 11.39 3.43
N ALA A 27 7.92 10.67 4.27
CA ALA A 27 7.32 9.84 5.27
C ALA A 27 6.32 10.77 5.97
N ALA A 28 5.08 10.31 6.12
CA ALA A 28 4.09 11.01 6.91
C ALA A 28 4.54 11.02 8.37
N GLU A 29 5.57 11.81 8.70
CA GLU A 29 6.16 12.03 10.03
C GLU A 29 5.29 13.00 10.83
N GLY A 30 3.98 12.74 10.83
CA GLY A 30 3.12 13.18 11.90
C GLY A 30 2.94 12.01 12.85
N PRO A 31 2.83 12.21 14.19
CA PRO A 31 2.18 11.19 15.01
C PRO A 31 0.86 10.83 14.31
N PRO A 32 0.55 9.53 14.13
CA PRO A 32 -0.60 9.09 13.35
C PRO A 32 -1.80 9.90 13.79
N LYS A 33 -2.36 10.69 12.87
CA LYS A 33 -3.51 11.54 13.19
C LYS A 33 -4.56 10.59 13.76
N LYS A 34 -5.04 10.87 14.98
CA LYS A 34 -6.09 10.05 15.62
C LYS A 34 -7.19 9.83 14.56
N ALA A 35 -7.46 8.57 14.20
CA ALA A 35 -8.34 8.12 13.10
C ALA A 35 -7.71 7.72 11.73
N GLN A 36 -6.38 7.57 11.61
CA GLN A 36 -5.78 6.97 10.39
C GLN A 36 -5.77 5.44 10.39
N TRP A 37 -6.48 4.82 9.45
CA TRP A 37 -6.58 3.37 9.31
C TRP A 37 -5.68 2.86 8.19
N GLN A 38 -4.99 1.75 8.44
CA GLN A 38 -4.36 0.95 7.40
C GLN A 38 -5.40 -0.04 6.88
N TYR A 39 -5.47 -0.21 5.55
CA TYR A 39 -6.30 -1.23 4.91
C TYR A 39 -5.44 -2.25 4.20
N GLN A 40 -5.83 -3.52 4.30
CA GLN A 40 -5.20 -4.61 3.57
C GLN A 40 -6.26 -5.56 3.06
N CYS A 41 -6.22 -5.83 1.76
CA CYS A 41 -7.17 -6.73 1.11
C CYS A 41 -6.44 -7.91 0.48
N PHE A 42 -7.11 -9.05 0.44
CA PHE A 42 -6.66 -10.23 -0.31
C PHE A 42 -7.84 -10.94 -0.96
N GLU A 43 -7.60 -11.57 -2.09
CA GLU A 43 -8.57 -12.47 -2.71
C GLU A 43 -8.42 -13.89 -2.15
N ALA A 44 -9.54 -14.54 -1.90
CA ALA A 44 -9.61 -15.95 -1.53
C ALA A 44 -10.95 -16.55 -2.00
N GLY A 45 -10.89 -17.74 -2.60
CA GLY A 45 -12.08 -18.46 -3.07
C GLY A 45 -12.54 -19.57 -2.13
N GLY A 46 -11.64 -20.13 -1.33
CA GLY A 46 -11.94 -21.26 -0.43
C GLY A 46 -12.14 -20.83 1.02
N VAL A 47 -13.15 -21.42 1.69
CA VAL A 47 -13.44 -21.15 3.11
C VAL A 47 -12.22 -21.39 4.00
N ALA A 48 -11.50 -22.51 3.81
CA ALA A 48 -10.31 -22.81 4.59
C ALA A 48 -9.22 -21.72 4.47
N GLN A 49 -9.00 -21.20 3.25
CA GLN A 49 -8.05 -20.12 3.00
C GLN A 49 -8.48 -18.81 3.65
N VAL A 50 -9.79 -18.49 3.60
CA VAL A 50 -10.36 -17.31 4.26
C VAL A 50 -10.17 -17.42 5.76
N THR A 51 -10.50 -18.55 6.37
CA THR A 51 -10.39 -18.77 7.81
C THR A 51 -8.94 -18.66 8.28
N GLU A 52 -8.00 -19.35 7.62
CA GLU A 52 -6.59 -19.33 8.01
C GLU A 52 -6.01 -17.90 7.93
N ARG A 53 -6.27 -17.18 6.85
CA ARG A 53 -5.79 -15.80 6.68
C ARG A 53 -6.45 -14.83 7.65
N SER A 54 -7.75 -14.97 7.88
CA SER A 54 -8.47 -14.11 8.83
C SER A 54 -7.94 -14.28 10.25
N ASN A 55 -7.62 -15.51 10.67
CA ASN A 55 -7.03 -15.77 11.98
C ASN A 55 -5.66 -15.09 12.12
N LYS A 56 -4.77 -15.26 11.12
CA LYS A 56 -3.45 -14.60 11.09
C LYS A 56 -3.56 -13.07 11.11
N MET A 57 -4.55 -12.51 10.43
CA MET A 57 -4.81 -11.07 10.43
C MET A 57 -5.29 -10.62 11.83
N GLY A 58 -6.19 -11.36 12.46
CA GLY A 58 -6.68 -11.11 13.82
C GLY A 58 -5.56 -11.12 14.87
N GLU A 59 -4.64 -12.08 14.80
CA GLU A 59 -3.44 -12.14 15.67
C GLU A 59 -2.55 -10.89 15.55
N GLN A 60 -2.55 -10.25 14.38
CA GLN A 60 -1.81 -9.02 14.09
C GLN A 60 -2.62 -7.74 14.39
N GLY A 61 -3.80 -7.87 15.00
CA GLY A 61 -4.68 -6.77 15.39
C GLY A 61 -5.49 -6.18 14.24
N TRP A 62 -5.65 -6.90 13.13
CA TRP A 62 -6.50 -6.48 12.03
C TRP A 62 -7.94 -6.94 12.23
N GLU A 63 -8.89 -6.10 11.83
CA GLU A 63 -10.33 -6.36 11.90
C GLU A 63 -10.93 -6.47 10.51
N LEU A 64 -11.78 -7.48 10.26
CA LEU A 64 -12.50 -7.60 9.00
C LEU A 64 -13.52 -6.45 8.87
N VAL A 65 -13.55 -5.78 7.71
CA VAL A 65 -14.45 -4.64 7.46
C VAL A 65 -15.47 -4.93 6.38
N THR A 66 -15.03 -5.56 5.29
CA THR A 66 -15.89 -5.84 4.15
C THR A 66 -15.38 -7.03 3.35
N SER A 67 -16.31 -7.65 2.63
CA SER A 67 -16.05 -8.68 1.65
C SER A 67 -16.86 -8.39 0.39
N ALA A 68 -16.23 -8.50 -0.77
CA ALA A 68 -16.86 -8.29 -2.07
C ALA A 68 -16.66 -9.52 -2.94
N GLY A 69 -17.75 -10.17 -3.33
CA GLY A 69 -17.71 -11.30 -4.26
C GLY A 69 -17.28 -10.83 -5.65
N SER A 70 -16.32 -11.55 -6.26
CA SER A 70 -15.92 -11.36 -7.65
C SER A 70 -16.70 -12.31 -8.55
N ILE A 71 -16.99 -11.87 -9.76
CA ILE A 71 -17.69 -12.65 -10.80
C ILE A 71 -16.89 -13.93 -11.16
N LYS A 72 -15.59 -13.97 -10.85
CA LYS A 72 -14.69 -15.11 -11.11
C LYS A 72 -14.67 -16.16 -9.99
N GLY A 73 -15.55 -16.10 -8.99
CA GLY A 73 -15.61 -17.07 -7.91
C GLY A 73 -14.58 -16.88 -6.79
N SER A 74 -13.77 -15.81 -6.85
CA SER A 74 -12.99 -15.33 -5.70
C SER A 74 -13.80 -14.29 -4.91
N THR A 75 -13.55 -14.18 -3.62
CA THR A 75 -14.08 -13.07 -2.80
C THR A 75 -12.89 -12.23 -2.35
N LEU A 76 -12.99 -10.92 -2.51
CA LEU A 76 -12.04 -9.96 -1.94
C LEU A 76 -12.41 -9.73 -0.47
N TRP A 77 -11.45 -9.90 0.42
CA TRP A 77 -11.62 -9.71 1.87
C TRP A 77 -10.72 -8.57 2.31
N CYS A 78 -11.29 -7.54 2.95
CA CYS A 78 -10.56 -6.35 3.37
C CYS A 78 -10.61 -6.15 4.88
N PHE A 79 -9.44 -5.90 5.45
CA PHE A 79 -9.23 -5.69 6.88
C PHE A 79 -8.72 -4.28 7.14
N LYS A 80 -8.99 -3.76 8.34
CA LYS A 80 -8.43 -2.50 8.84
C LYS A 80 -7.66 -2.69 10.13
N ARG A 81 -6.70 -1.81 10.38
CA ARG A 81 -5.99 -1.70 11.66
C ARG A 81 -5.63 -0.24 11.94
N PRO A 82 -5.70 0.23 13.19
CA PRO A 82 -5.31 1.60 13.49
C PRO A 82 -3.80 1.78 13.26
N LEU A 83 -3.40 2.88 12.64
CA LEU A 83 -1.98 3.28 12.56
C LEU A 83 -1.49 3.92 13.86
N TRP A 84 -2.39 4.19 14.80
CA TRP A 84 -2.07 4.65 16.15
C TRP A 84 -2.16 3.48 17.15
N LYS A 85 -1.43 3.58 18.27
CA LYS A 85 -1.65 2.67 19.39
C LYS A 85 -2.94 3.08 20.11
N PRO A 86 -4.03 2.28 20.07
CA PRO A 86 -5.20 2.57 20.89
C PRO A 86 -4.79 2.54 22.37
N LYS A 87 -5.19 3.54 23.15
CA LYS A 87 -5.05 3.48 24.60
C LYS A 87 -6.04 2.41 25.09
N ARG A 88 -5.52 1.38 25.77
CA ARG A 88 -6.36 0.39 26.48
C ARG A 88 -7.10 1.06 27.63
#